data_AF-A0A1N7BEG3-F1
#
_entry.id   AF-A0A1N7BEG3-F1
#
_cell.length_a   1.000
_cell.length_b   1.000
_cell.length_c   1.000
_cell.angle_alpha   90.00
_cell.angle_beta   90.00
_cell.angle_gamma   90.00
#
_symmetry.space_group_name_H-M   'P 1'
#
loop_
_entity.id
_entity.type
_entity.pdbx_description
1 polymer ?
#
loop_
_entity_poly.entity_id
_entity_poly.type
_entity_poly.pdbx_seq_one_letter_code
_entity_poly.pdbx_strand_id
1 'polypeptide(L)' 'MITKKEAFLFHHELNRLLADYRNCSNSSIRDEIYKDILLITNVIHEFKEKSLH' A
#
# COMPACT_ATOMS: atom_id res chain seq x y z
N MET A 1 10.43 -10.96 7.27
CA MET A 1 10.65 -9.55 7.65
C MET A 1 11.06 -8.82 6.39
N ILE A 2 10.33 -7.77 5.99
CA ILE A 2 10.70 -7.02 4.77
C ILE A 2 11.88 -6.09 5.08
N THR A 3 12.71 -5.85 4.09
CA THR A 3 13.89 -4.98 4.16
C THR A 3 13.49 -3.51 4.03
N LYS A 4 14.40 -2.59 4.39
CA LYS A 4 14.21 -1.15 4.15
C LYS A 4 13.96 -0.82 2.67
N LYS A 5 14.60 -1.55 1.75
CA LYS A 5 14.41 -1.39 0.31
C LYS A 5 13.00 -1.79 -0.12
N GLU A 6 12.51 -2.93 0.37
CA GLU A 6 11.13 -3.37 0.11
C GLU A 6 10.11 -2.40 0.73
N ALA A 7 10.34 -1.92 1.96
CA ALA A 7 9.47 -0.93 2.60
C ALA A 7 9.39 0.39 1.81
N PHE A 8 10.49 0.81 1.17
CA PHE A 8 10.49 1.95 0.24
C PHE A 8 9.66 1.67 -1.01
N LEU A 9 9.81 0.50 -1.62
CA LEU A 9 9.02 0.09 -2.79
C LEU A 9 7.53 0.01 -2.47
N PHE A 10 7.16 -0.50 -1.29
CA PHE A 10 5.76 -0.52 -0.85
C PHE A 10 5.19 0.89 -0.64
N HIS A 11 5.95 1.84 -0.10
CA HIS A 11 5.50 3.24 -0.03
C HIS A 11 5.30 3.86 -1.42
N HIS A 12 6.21 3.59 -2.35
CA HIS A 12 6.07 4.06 -3.73
C HIS A 12 4.81 3.46 -4.38
N GLU A 13 4.60 2.17 -4.22
CA GLU A 13 3.43 1.47 -4.74
C GLU A 13 2.12 1.99 -4.12
N LEU A 14 2.09 2.22 -2.81
CA LEU A 14 0.94 2.79 -2.13
C LEU A 14 0.55 4.15 -2.70
N ASN A 15 1.53 5.02 -2.98
CA ASN A 15 1.27 6.32 -3.59
C ASN A 15 0.67 6.19 -5.00
N ARG A 16 1.13 5.20 -5.79
CA ARG A 16 0.57 4.90 -7.11
C ARG A 16 -0.89 4.44 -7.00
N LEU A 17 -1.16 3.47 -6.14
CA LEU A 17 -2.52 2.95 -5.95
C LEU A 17 -3.49 4.02 -5.42
N LEU A 18 -3.03 4.92 -4.55
CA LEU A 18 -3.85 6.05 -4.09
C LEU A 18 -4.20 7.01 -5.24
N ALA A 19 -3.28 7.23 -6.19
CA ALA A 19 -3.56 8.01 -7.38
C ALA A 19 -4.57 7.28 -8.29
N ASP A 20 -4.38 5.99 -8.52
CA ASP A 20 -5.27 5.17 -9.34
C ASP A 20 -6.69 5.13 -8.73
N TYR A 21 -6.81 4.91 -7.42
CA TYR A 21 -8.08 4.92 -6.69
C TYR A 21 -8.84 6.24 -6.87
N ARG A 22 -8.15 7.39 -6.74
CA ARG A 22 -8.74 8.72 -6.90
C ARG A 22 -9.20 9.01 -8.32
N ASN A 23 -8.50 8.47 -9.31
CA ASN A 23 -8.78 8.69 -10.72
C ASN A 23 -9.70 7.61 -11.33
N CYS A 24 -10.05 6.57 -10.58
CA CYS A 24 -10.87 5.46 -11.08
C CYS A 24 -12.37 5.80 -11.04
N SER A 25 -12.97 5.89 -12.22
CA SER A 25 -14.42 6.07 -12.40
C SER A 25 -15.22 4.77 -12.25
N ASN A 26 -14.60 3.62 -12.49
CA ASN A 26 -15.24 2.30 -12.38
C ASN A 26 -15.25 1.84 -10.92
N SER A 27 -16.43 1.72 -10.32
CA SER A 27 -16.58 1.34 -8.90
C SER A 27 -16.01 -0.05 -8.59
N SER A 28 -16.23 -1.04 -9.45
CA SER A 28 -15.73 -2.41 -9.22
C SER A 28 -14.20 -2.45 -9.23
N ILE A 29 -13.56 -1.71 -10.14
CA ILE A 29 -12.09 -1.64 -10.18
C ILE A 29 -11.57 -0.86 -8.97
N ARG A 30 -12.26 0.24 -8.61
CA ARG A 30 -11.90 1.05 -7.45
C ARG A 30 -11.95 0.24 -6.14
N ASP A 31 -12.91 -0.67 -5.99
CA ASP A 31 -13.02 -1.56 -4.84
C ASP A 31 -11.85 -2.57 -4.78
N GLU A 32 -11.39 -3.10 -5.92
CA GLU A 32 -10.19 -3.95 -5.96
C GLU A 32 -8.93 -3.14 -5.60
N ILE A 33 -8.76 -1.94 -6.15
CA ILE A 33 -7.63 -1.05 -5.80
C ILE A 33 -7.63 -0.75 -4.29
N TYR A 34 -8.80 -0.56 -3.69
CA TYR A 34 -8.91 -0.33 -2.25
C TYR A 34 -8.42 -1.51 -1.41
N LYS A 35 -8.71 -2.75 -1.83
CA LYS A 35 -8.19 -3.96 -1.16
C LYS A 35 -6.66 -4.01 -1.22
N ASP A 36 -6.09 -3.66 -2.37
CA ASP A 36 -4.63 -3.60 -2.54
C ASP A 36 -4.00 -2.51 -1.65
N ILE A 37 -4.63 -1.34 -1.55
CA ILE A 37 -4.22 -0.27 -0.63
C ILE A 37 -4.20 -0.76 0.82
N LEU A 38 -5.25 -1.46 1.25
CA LEU A 38 -5.32 -2.02 2.61
C LEU A 38 -4.21 -3.03 2.87
N LEU A 39 -3.98 -3.96 1.92
CA LEU A 39 -2.93 -4.96 2.02
C LEU A 39 -1.56 -4.31 2.18
N ILE A 40 -1.21 -3.36 1.31
CA ILE A 40 0.10 -2.71 1.34
C ILE A 40 0.27 -1.85 2.60
N THR A 41 -0.79 -1.16 3.03
CA THR A 41 -0.77 -0.37 4.27
C THR A 41 -0.46 -1.25 5.48
N ASN A 42 -1.09 -2.43 5.56
CA ASN A 42 -0.83 -3.39 6.64
C ASN A 42 0.64 -3.86 6.63
N VAL A 43 1.17 -4.21 5.46
CA VAL A 43 2.59 -4.62 5.31
C VAL A 43 3.55 -3.52 5.79
N ILE A 44 3.27 -2.26 5.44
CA ILE A 44 4.06 -1.10 5.89
C ILE A 44 3.94 -0.90 7.41
N HIS A 45 2.74 -1.07 7.98
CA HIS A 45 2.50 -0.92 9.41
C HIS A 45 3.29 -1.95 10.22
N GLU A 46 3.19 -3.24 9.86
CA GLU A 46 3.92 -4.32 10.53
C GLU A 46 5.43 -4.11 10.49
N PHE A 47 5.96 -3.55 9.39
CA PHE A 47 7.38 -3.23 9.29
C PHE A 47 7.79 -2.10 10.26
N LYS A 48 6.95 -1.07 10.42
CA LYS A 48 7.22 0.04 11.35
C LYS A 48 7.21 -0.42 12.79
N GLU A 49 6.22 -1.23 13.18
CA GLU A 49 6.13 -1.78 14.55
C GLU A 49 7.37 -2.63 14.89
N LYS A 50 7.83 -3.47 13.96
CA LYS A 50 9.02 -4.31 14.14
C LYS A 50 10.34 -3.55 14.06
N SER A 51 10.35 -2.30 13.61
CA SER A 51 11.55 -1.46 13.56
C SER A 51 11.72 -0.59 14.81
N LEU A 52 10.71 -0.54 15.68
CA LEU A 52 10.69 0.21 16.95
C LEU A 52 10.99 -0.67 18.18
N HIS A 53 11.20 -1.97 17.98
CA HIS A 53 11.60 -2.96 18.97
C HIS A 53 12.88 -3.66 18.50
#